data_AF-A0A8T7GY48-F1
#
_entry.id   AF-A0A8T7GY48-F1
#
_cell.length_a   1.000
_cell.length_b   1.000
_cell.length_c   1.000
_cell.angle_alpha   90.00
_cell.angle_beta   90.00
_cell.angle_gamma   90.00
#
_symmetry.space_group_name_H-M   'P 1'
#
loop_
_entity.id
_entity.type
_entity.pdbx_description
1 polymer ?
#
loop_
_entity_poly.entity_id
_entity_poly.type
_entity_poly.pdbx_seq_one_letter_code
_entity_poly.pdbx_strand_id
1 'polypeptide(L)'
;MEYVYAVLLLHAAKKEINEENVKKVLEAAGIAVDDVRLKALVAAVKEINIDEVIKSAAVAPAVAPAVAPAGAAPAQQPAEEKKEEEEEKKEE
;
A
#
# COMPACT_ATOMS: atom_id res chain seq x y z
N MET A 1 11.92 6.41 6.40
CA MET A 1 11.02 5.32 5.94
C MET A 1 10.69 4.33 7.05
N GLU A 2 11.56 4.19 8.05
CA GLU A 2 11.44 3.34 9.25
C GLU A 2 10.06 3.38 9.94
N TYR A 3 9.44 4.54 10.11
CA TYR A 3 8.12 4.64 10.74
C TYR A 3 7.02 3.95 9.92
N VAL A 4 7.09 4.04 8.59
CA VAL A 4 6.12 3.39 7.70
C VAL A 4 6.26 1.87 7.81
N TYR A 5 7.50 1.37 7.88
CA TYR A 5 7.76 -0.05 8.08
C TYR A 5 7.29 -0.54 9.45
N ALA A 6 7.48 0.25 10.51
CA ALA A 6 6.96 -0.09 11.84
C ALA A 6 5.42 -0.19 11.84
N VAL A 7 4.74 0.75 11.18
CA VAL A 7 3.27 0.72 11.03
C VAL A 7 2.81 -0.50 10.24
N LEU A 8 3.45 -0.81 9.10
CA LEU A 8 3.12 -1.99 8.29
C LEU A 8 3.36 -3.30 9.04
N LEU A 9 4.44 -3.38 9.83
CA LEU A 9 4.74 -4.54 10.67
C LEU A 9 3.65 -4.75 11.73
N LEU A 10 3.26 -3.68 12.44
CA LEU A 10 2.21 -3.74 13.45
C LEU A 10 0.86 -4.11 12.82
N HIS A 11 0.55 -3.57 11.64
CA HIS A 11 -0.63 -3.92 10.86
C HIS A 11 -0.65 -5.41 10.49
N ALA A 12 0.44 -5.92 9.91
CA ALA A 12 0.57 -7.34 9.56
C ALA A 12 0.44 -8.26 10.78
N ALA A 13 0.93 -7.82 11.94
CA ALA A 13 0.81 -8.53 13.21
C ALA A 13 -0.56 -8.36 13.90
N LYS A 14 -1.52 -7.64 13.28
CA LYS A 14 -2.83 -7.30 13.84
C LYS A 14 -2.75 -6.65 15.22
N LYS A 15 -1.69 -5.87 15.44
CA LYS A 15 -1.49 -5.08 16.65
C LYS A 15 -2.03 -3.67 16.44
N GLU A 16 -2.48 -3.08 17.52
CA GLU A 16 -2.94 -1.69 17.51
C GLU A 16 -1.79 -0.74 17.15
N ILE A 17 -2.06 0.22 16.26
CA ILE A 17 -1.08 1.23 15.87
C ILE A 17 -1.29 2.45 16.75
N ASN A 18 -0.48 2.54 17.81
CA ASN A 18 -0.45 3.65 18.75
C ASN A 18 1.00 4.11 18.99
N GLU A 19 1.17 5.27 19.64
CA GLU A 19 2.50 5.87 19.87
C GLU A 19 3.44 4.91 20.62
N GLU A 20 2.93 4.21 21.63
CA GLU A 20 3.71 3.28 22.44
C GLU A 20 4.23 2.09 21.63
N ASN A 21 3.37 1.46 20.83
CA ASN A 21 3.71 0.27 20.06
C ASN A 21 4.71 0.60 18.94
N VAL A 22 4.51 1.72 18.24
CA VAL A 22 5.45 2.15 17.18
C VAL A 22 6.80 2.55 17.79
N LYS A 23 6.79 3.24 18.93
CA LYS A 23 8.01 3.61 19.67
C LYS A 23 8.82 2.39 20.09
N LYS A 24 8.18 1.38 20.68
CA LYS A 24 8.84 0.11 21.05
C LYS A 24 9.50 -0.60 19.87
N VAL A 25 8.84 -0.60 18.70
CA VAL A 25 9.41 -1.23 17.50
C VAL A 25 10.64 -0.48 17.01
N LEU A 26 10.60 0.85 16.98
CA LEU A 26 11.73 1.68 16.56
C LEU A 26 12.90 1.60 17.55
N GLU A 27 12.62 1.64 18.85
CA GLU A 27 13.63 1.48 19.90
C GLU A 27 14.28 0.09 19.88
N ALA A 28 13.50 -0.97 19.66
CA ALA A 28 14.02 -2.33 19.51
C ALA A 28 14.93 -2.47 18.28
N ALA A 29 14.71 -1.65 17.24
CA ALA A 29 15.57 -1.56 16.07
C ALA A 29 16.79 -0.62 16.28
N GLY A 30 16.95 -0.01 17.45
CA GLY A 30 18.02 0.94 17.76
C GLY A 30 17.88 2.30 17.07
N ILE A 31 16.66 2.65 16.65
CA ILE A 31 16.36 3.86 15.91
C ILE A 31 15.87 4.95 16.88
N ALA A 32 16.42 6.17 16.73
CA ALA A 32 15.97 7.32 17.50
C ALA A 32 14.54 7.74 17.10
N VAL A 33 13.67 7.91 18.10
CA VAL A 33 12.27 8.27 17.90
C VAL A 33 12.08 9.78 18.02
N ASP A 34 11.45 10.37 17.02
CA ASP A 34 10.96 11.75 17.01
C ASP A 34 9.48 11.74 17.39
N ASP A 35 9.19 12.22 18.59
CA ASP A 35 7.82 12.20 19.14
C ASP A 35 6.85 13.08 18.34
N VAL A 36 7.31 14.13 17.65
CA VAL A 36 6.44 14.99 16.82
C VAL A 36 6.03 14.24 15.56
N ARG A 37 7.01 13.59 14.91
CA ARG A 37 6.75 12.79 13.71
C ARG A 37 5.90 11.57 14.02
N LEU A 38 6.15 10.91 15.14
CA LEU A 38 5.38 9.77 15.62
C LEU A 38 3.91 10.13 15.80
N LYS A 39 3.62 11.24 16.51
CA LYS A 39 2.25 11.72 16.73
C LYS A 39 1.55 12.07 15.42
N ALA A 40 2.22 12.78 14.52
CA ALA A 40 1.67 13.13 13.23
C ALA A 40 1.31 11.88 12.41
N LEU A 41 2.18 10.87 12.42
CA LEU A 41 1.93 9.61 11.71
C LEU A 41 0.76 8.83 12.32
N VAL A 42 0.72 8.67 13.64
CA VAL A 42 -0.38 7.94 14.31
C VAL A 42 -1.72 8.63 14.07
N ALA A 43 -1.76 9.96 14.04
CA ALA A 43 -2.97 10.71 13.69
C ALA A 43 -3.39 10.44 12.23
N ALA A 44 -2.46 10.54 11.27
CA ALA A 44 -2.75 10.28 9.86
C ALA A 44 -3.23 8.85 9.62
N VAL A 45 -2.62 7.87 10.28
CA VAL A 45 -2.96 6.44 10.11
C VAL A 45 -4.35 6.11 10.65
N LYS A 46 -4.86 6.83 11.66
CA LYS A 46 -6.22 6.63 12.17
C LYS A 46 -7.32 6.99 11.17
N GLU A 47 -7.03 7.89 10.24
CA GLU A 47 -7.97 8.34 9.21
C GLU A 47 -7.91 7.48 7.94
N ILE A 48 -6.97 6.52 7.87
CA ILE A 48 -6.68 5.74 6.68
C ILE A 48 -7.02 4.27 6.93
N ASN A 49 -7.72 3.64 5.98
CA ASN A 49 -7.86 2.19 5.96
C ASN A 49 -6.63 1.56 5.28
N ILE A 50 -5.76 0.96 6.08
CA ILE A 50 -4.49 0.40 5.62
C ILE A 50 -4.72 -0.78 4.66
N ASP A 51 -5.74 -1.62 4.88
CA ASP A 51 -6.05 -2.75 4.00
C ASP A 51 -6.44 -2.29 2.59
N GLU A 52 -7.28 -1.27 2.50
CA GLU A 52 -7.69 -0.67 1.22
C GLU A 52 -6.51 -0.05 0.47
N VAL A 53 -5.61 0.61 1.19
CA VAL A 53 -4.40 1.21 0.61
C VAL A 53 -3.44 0.14 0.11
N ILE A 54 -3.21 -0.93 0.88
CA ILE A 54 -2.34 -2.05 0.47
C ILE A 54 -2.95 -2.74 -0.75
N LYS A 55 -4.26 -2.98 -0.75
CA LYS A 55 -4.96 -3.59 -1.88
C LYS A 55 -4.84 -2.72 -3.13
N SER A 56 -5.11 -1.41 -3.01
CA SER A 56 -4.96 -0.46 -4.11
C SER A 56 -3.53 -0.39 -4.65
N ALA A 57 -2.53 -0.46 -3.77
CA ALA A 57 -1.12 -0.51 -4.15
C ALA A 57 -0.75 -1.80 -4.90
N ALA A 58 -1.37 -2.93 -4.57
CA ALA A 58 -1.14 -4.21 -5.24
C ALA A 58 -1.75 -4.27 -6.66
N VAL A 59 -2.83 -3.52 -6.92
CA VAL A 59 -3.44 -3.40 -8.26
C VAL A 59 -2.87 -2.25 -9.08
N ALA A 60 -2.04 -1.38 -8.50
CA ALA A 60 -1.40 -0.31 -9.24
C ALA A 60 -0.53 -0.91 -10.36
N PRO A 61 -0.83 -0.65 -11.65
CA PRO A 61 -0.04 -1.19 -12.73
C PRO A 61 1.39 -0.68 -12.57
N ALA A 62 2.34 -1.60 -12.51
CA ALA A 62 3.76 -1.26 -12.57
C ALA A 62 3.97 -0.53 -13.90
N VAL A 63 4.07 0.80 -13.84
CA VAL A 63 4.46 1.61 -14.98
C VAL A 63 5.89 1.21 -15.34
N ALA A 64 6.01 0.29 -16.29
CA ALA A 64 7.29 0.01 -16.91
C ALA A 64 7.87 1.34 -17.39
N PRO A 65 9.14 1.67 -17.12
CA PRO A 65 9.73 2.89 -17.64
C PRO A 65 9.57 2.87 -19.15
N ALA A 66 8.83 3.85 -19.67
CA ALA A 66 8.67 4.04 -21.09
C ALA A 66 10.06 4.33 -21.66
N VAL A 67 10.69 3.33 -22.27
CA VAL A 67 11.75 3.54 -23.25
C VAL A 67 11.10 4.33 -24.37
N ALA A 68 11.38 5.63 -24.44
CA ALA A 68 10.89 6.48 -25.50
C ALA A 68 11.42 5.98 -26.85
N PRO A 69 10.57 5.69 -27.85
CA PRO A 69 10.93 5.88 -29.24
C PRO A 69 10.38 7.25 -29.65
N ALA A 70 11.25 8.12 -30.13
CA ALA A 70 10.83 9.27 -30.90
C ALA A 70 10.00 8.78 -32.11
N GLY A 71 8.74 9.21 -32.23
CA GLY A 71 7.92 8.90 -33.40
C GLY A 71 6.42 9.14 -33.19
N ALA A 72 5.82 9.96 -34.05
CA ALA A 72 4.50 10.57 -33.94
C ALA A 72 3.27 9.63 -34.06
N ALA A 73 2.28 9.87 -33.18
CA ALA A 73 0.81 9.89 -33.37
C ALA A 73 0.03 8.61 -33.86
N PRO A 74 -1.32 8.58 -33.77
CA PRO A 74 -2.10 8.29 -32.56
C PRO A 74 -3.15 7.17 -32.78
N ALA A 75 -3.41 6.28 -31.81
CA ALA A 75 -4.67 5.51 -31.77
C ALA A 75 -4.87 4.70 -30.48
N GLN A 76 -6.16 4.62 -30.12
CA GLN A 76 -6.86 3.51 -29.45
C GLN A 76 -7.05 3.51 -27.92
N GLN A 77 -8.35 3.62 -27.61
CA GLN A 77 -9.06 3.37 -26.35
C GLN A 77 -8.63 2.07 -25.67
N PRO A 78 -8.59 1.99 -24.33
CA PRO A 78 -8.56 0.72 -23.64
C PRO A 78 -9.95 0.08 -23.72
N ALA A 79 -10.02 -1.04 -24.44
CA ALA A 79 -11.14 -1.96 -24.45
C ALA A 79 -11.37 -2.53 -23.05
N GLU A 80 -12.64 -2.54 -22.66
CA GLU A 80 -13.22 -3.45 -21.69
C GLU A 80 -12.89 -4.90 -22.08
N GLU A 81 -11.98 -5.56 -21.36
CA GLU A 81 -11.84 -7.01 -21.41
C GLU A 81 -11.25 -7.52 -20.08
N LYS A 82 -12.14 -7.70 -19.09
CA LYS A 82 -12.00 -8.72 -18.03
C LYS A 82 -13.35 -8.87 -17.31
N LYS A 83 -14.31 -9.43 -18.04
CA LYS A 83 -15.57 -9.92 -17.49
C LYS A 83 -15.92 -11.24 -18.17
N GLU A 84 -15.07 -12.24 -17.96
CA GLU A 84 -15.35 -13.62 -18.36
C GLU A 84 -14.49 -14.57 -17.51
N GLU A 85 -14.79 -14.65 -16.22
CA GLU A 85 -14.35 -15.76 -15.37
C GLU A 85 -15.34 -15.94 -14.20
N GLU A 86 -16.61 -16.20 -14.52
CA GLU A 86 -17.55 -16.80 -13.56
C GLU A 86 -18.63 -17.55 -14.34
N GLU A 87 -18.95 -18.77 -13.89
CA GLU A 87 -19.97 -19.71 -14.38
C GLU A 87 -19.57 -20.80 -15.41
N GLU A 88 -18.44 -21.48 -15.19
CA GLU A 88 -18.32 -22.92 -15.47
C GLU A 88 -18.27 -23.70 -14.15
N LYS A 89 -19.40 -23.70 -13.42
CA LYS A 89 -19.61 -24.62 -12.30
C LYS A 89 -21.10 -24.78 -11.99
N LYS A 90 -21.81 -25.51 -12.85
CA LYS A 90 -23.11 -26.10 -12.50
C LYS A 90 -23.28 -27.44 -13.19
N GLU A 91 -22.52 -28.41 -12.67
CA GLU A 91 -22.78 -29.83 -12.80
C GLU A 91 -22.96 -30.36 -11.37
N GLU A 92 -24.22 -30.37 -10.92
CA GLU A 92 -24.78 -31.32 -9.95
C GLU A 92 -26.32 -31.32 -10.08
#